data_AF-E2ZE13-F1
#
_entry.id   AF-E2ZE13-F1
#
_cell.length_a   1.000
_cell.length_b   1.000
_cell.length_c   1.000
_cell.angle_alpha   90.00
_cell.angle_beta   90.00
_cell.angle_gamma   90.00
#
_symmetry.space_group_name_H-M   'P 1'
#
loop_
_entity.id
_entity.type
_entity.pdbx_description
1 polymer ?
#
loop_
_entity_poly.entity_id
_entity_poly.type
_entity_poly.pdbx_seq_one_letter_code
_entity_poly.pdbx_strand_id
1 'polypeptide(L)'
;MAEKNDIPIKKDVKNKRKSSIIKRIRSDTNGGMSVKHNLFAFATSELSQDAFFCWALDCLNRNEDSPLYGLGRSFWALLSGRKNDALLSGRKNDALPKIKGVVIRRQFKHMDVLALVVYSDQTVDALVIEDKVNTSEHDDQIQTYLTELGNLLDSLSIEDSRNKDIEEDLKKIVRNEYTLKECWFNCFVAYVKTGFFSDADWDTVKRERKLKRKLKRKLSEEAIPVLAVSAEDLVKVVDTYVHDSEIVSMYSTYLHEEFLDKANLYERALTEGADLKTLLKTTEVVPYYFLRILFDGETALGISRRMWESRTRGDGSRVINSGHNIGGRRWSHIKFWRRPLEWGDETHPYLFWRIDTDGNGMYLALRYYDESGRGNGLNREETFLRLQEIIRETYDVLKKDIEGLEVPFKDKEALPLVSESNGRRSKGKRKENTLIHIHIESVIENWGRTSVSDEFIKALRKADCKLYSAIAKAFAVSDK
;
A
#
# COMPACT_ATOMS: atom_id res chain seq x y z
N MET A 1 -29.51 -42.79 -10.89
CA MET A 1 -28.22 -43.47 -11.13
C MET A 1 -27.44 -42.68 -12.17
N ALA A 2 -26.42 -41.97 -11.71
CA ALA A 2 -25.32 -41.45 -12.53
C ALA A 2 -24.23 -41.01 -11.53
N GLU A 3 -23.27 -41.91 -11.30
CA GLU A 3 -22.05 -41.61 -10.55
C GLU A 3 -21.19 -40.61 -11.35
N LYS A 4 -20.73 -39.54 -10.71
CA LYS A 4 -19.58 -38.77 -11.16
C LYS A 4 -18.49 -38.89 -10.09
N ASN A 5 -17.46 -39.64 -10.44
CA ASN A 5 -16.23 -39.80 -9.68
C ASN A 5 -15.44 -38.48 -9.65
N ASP A 6 -15.33 -37.86 -8.48
CA ASP A 6 -14.33 -36.83 -8.20
C ASP A 6 -12.98 -37.50 -7.95
N ILE A 7 -12.02 -37.28 -8.85
CA ILE A 7 -10.62 -37.68 -8.68
C ILE A 7 -9.82 -36.47 -8.18
N PRO A 8 -9.34 -36.44 -6.92
CA PRO A 8 -8.51 -35.35 -6.41
C PRO A 8 -7.04 -35.64 -6.70
N ILE A 9 -6.60 -35.52 -7.95
CA ILE A 9 -5.18 -35.72 -8.29
C ILE A 9 -4.76 -34.70 -9.35
N LYS A 10 -4.27 -33.52 -8.93
CA LYS A 10 -3.43 -32.63 -9.78
C LYS A 10 -2.70 -31.50 -9.04
N LYS A 11 -3.12 -31.09 -7.83
CA LYS A 11 -2.43 -30.04 -7.05
C LYS A 11 -1.22 -30.58 -6.25
N ASP A 12 -1.38 -31.67 -5.51
CA ASP A 12 -0.31 -32.22 -4.65
C ASP A 12 0.88 -32.78 -5.42
N VAL A 13 0.64 -33.39 -6.58
CA VAL A 13 1.72 -33.97 -7.42
C VAL A 13 2.59 -32.86 -8.03
N LYS A 14 1.99 -31.71 -8.38
CA LYS A 14 2.70 -30.56 -8.95
C LYS A 14 3.57 -29.86 -7.88
N ASN A 15 3.05 -29.74 -6.65
CA ASN A 15 3.79 -29.18 -5.51
C ASN A 15 4.92 -30.10 -5.02
N LYS A 16 4.69 -31.42 -4.97
CA LYS A 16 5.76 -32.39 -4.65
C LYS A 16 6.87 -32.39 -5.71
N ARG A 17 6.54 -32.30 -7.00
CA ARG A 17 7.53 -32.18 -8.08
C ARG A 17 8.34 -30.88 -7.99
N LYS A 18 7.71 -29.72 -7.77
CA LYS A 18 8.41 -28.44 -7.56
C LYS A 18 9.36 -28.49 -6.35
N SER A 19 8.89 -29.01 -5.21
CA SER A 19 9.73 -29.18 -4.02
C SER A 19 10.92 -30.11 -4.25
N SER A 20 10.75 -31.19 -5.03
CA SER A 20 11.84 -32.10 -5.38
C SER A 20 12.88 -31.47 -6.30
N ILE A 21 12.48 -30.60 -7.23
CA ILE A 21 13.38 -29.87 -8.14
C ILE A 21 14.21 -28.85 -7.36
N ILE A 22 13.60 -28.09 -6.45
CA ILE A 22 14.30 -27.12 -5.59
C ILE A 22 15.30 -27.86 -4.68
N LYS A 23 14.91 -29.01 -4.10
CA LYS A 23 15.83 -29.84 -3.31
C LYS A 23 17.01 -30.39 -4.13
N ARG A 24 16.77 -30.74 -5.39
CA ARG A 24 17.79 -31.26 -6.30
C ARG A 24 18.77 -30.17 -6.77
N ILE A 25 18.27 -28.96 -7.05
CA ILE A 25 19.11 -27.78 -7.31
C ILE A 25 19.99 -27.47 -6.09
N ARG A 26 19.47 -27.60 -4.86
CA ARG A 26 20.24 -27.46 -3.61
C ARG A 26 21.23 -28.60 -3.33
N SER A 27 21.04 -29.79 -3.88
CA SER A 27 22.00 -30.90 -3.73
C SER A 27 23.10 -30.87 -4.78
N ASP A 28 22.78 -30.41 -5.99
CA ASP A 28 23.73 -30.30 -7.10
C ASP A 28 24.75 -29.16 -6.87
N THR A 29 24.52 -28.27 -5.89
CA THR A 29 25.48 -27.24 -5.45
C THR A 29 26.65 -27.79 -4.62
N ASN A 30 26.61 -29.06 -4.18
CA ASN A 30 27.72 -29.68 -3.43
C ASN A 30 28.86 -30.19 -4.33
N GLY A 31 28.70 -30.12 -5.66
CA GLY A 31 29.70 -30.52 -6.65
C GLY A 31 30.35 -29.33 -7.37
N GLY A 32 31.38 -28.72 -6.77
CA GLY A 32 32.52 -28.10 -7.46
C GLY A 32 32.34 -26.85 -8.33
N MET A 33 31.13 -26.45 -8.75
CA MET A 33 30.86 -25.16 -9.37
C MET A 33 30.32 -24.19 -8.32
N SER A 34 31.04 -23.09 -8.08
CA SER A 34 30.67 -22.04 -7.11
C SER A 34 29.26 -21.49 -7.37
N VAL A 35 28.26 -22.00 -6.66
CA VAL A 35 26.85 -21.54 -6.66
C VAL A 35 26.70 -20.28 -5.80
N LYS A 36 27.55 -19.29 -6.04
CA LYS A 36 27.45 -17.97 -5.43
C LYS A 36 26.43 -17.14 -6.24
N HIS A 37 25.51 -16.45 -5.57
CA HIS A 37 24.53 -15.53 -6.16
C HIS A 37 23.39 -16.17 -6.96
N ASN A 38 22.80 -17.24 -6.41
CA ASN A 38 21.66 -17.95 -6.99
C ASN A 38 20.31 -17.48 -6.38
N LEU A 39 19.38 -17.00 -7.21
CA LEU A 39 18.02 -16.60 -6.81
C LEU A 39 17.28 -17.70 -6.01
N PHE A 40 17.45 -18.96 -6.40
CA PHE A 40 16.78 -20.09 -5.74
C PHE A 40 17.31 -20.38 -4.34
N ALA A 41 18.46 -19.80 -3.95
CA ALA A 41 18.92 -19.84 -2.56
C ALA A 41 18.00 -19.03 -1.63
N PHE A 42 17.34 -17.99 -2.16
CA PHE A 42 16.40 -17.15 -1.43
C PHE A 42 14.94 -17.59 -1.56
N ALA A 43 14.64 -18.50 -2.49
CA ALA A 43 13.30 -19.06 -2.67
C ALA A 43 13.01 -20.15 -1.62
N THR A 44 11.77 -20.17 -1.11
CA THR A 44 11.27 -21.25 -0.24
C THR A 44 10.67 -22.36 -1.11
N SER A 45 9.35 -22.32 -1.32
CA SER A 45 8.59 -23.19 -2.23
C SER A 45 8.07 -22.46 -3.47
N GLU A 46 8.04 -21.13 -3.40
CA GLU A 46 7.59 -20.22 -4.44
C GLU A 46 8.63 -19.13 -4.64
N LEU A 47 8.74 -18.65 -5.88
CA LEU A 47 9.57 -17.51 -6.20
C LEU A 47 8.78 -16.25 -5.88
N SER A 48 9.12 -15.61 -4.76
CA SER A 48 8.46 -14.39 -4.29
C SER A 48 9.25 -13.13 -4.65
N GLN A 49 8.60 -11.98 -4.52
CA GLN A 49 9.20 -10.66 -4.68
C GLN A 49 10.39 -10.44 -3.74
N ASP A 50 10.27 -10.79 -2.45
CA ASP A 50 11.40 -10.73 -1.50
C ASP A 50 12.56 -11.67 -1.86
N ALA A 51 12.31 -12.80 -2.55
CA ALA A 51 13.42 -13.62 -3.08
C ALA A 51 14.19 -12.88 -4.18
N PHE A 52 13.49 -12.16 -5.07
CA PHE A 52 14.14 -11.30 -6.06
C PHE A 52 14.90 -10.15 -5.39
N PHE A 53 14.33 -9.48 -4.37
CA PHE A 53 15.01 -8.40 -3.65
C PHE A 53 16.30 -8.88 -2.98
N CYS A 54 16.27 -10.03 -2.31
CA CYS A 54 17.47 -10.66 -1.76
C CYS A 54 18.51 -10.93 -2.86
N TRP A 55 18.11 -11.50 -3.99
CA TRP A 55 19.03 -11.80 -5.09
C TRP A 55 19.63 -10.55 -5.74
N ALA A 56 18.82 -9.52 -5.97
CA ALA A 56 19.27 -8.25 -6.53
C ALA A 56 20.30 -7.58 -5.61
N LEU A 57 20.06 -7.57 -4.29
CA LEU A 57 21.04 -7.08 -3.32
C LEU A 57 22.28 -7.96 -3.22
N ASP A 58 22.13 -9.29 -3.29
CA ASP A 58 23.27 -10.22 -3.23
C ASP A 58 24.23 -10.04 -4.40
N CYS A 59 23.78 -9.41 -5.50
CA CYS A 59 24.67 -9.04 -6.59
C CYS A 59 25.77 -8.05 -6.18
N LEU A 60 25.66 -7.36 -5.03
CA LEU A 60 26.75 -6.58 -4.43
C LEU A 60 27.95 -7.43 -4.00
N ASN A 61 27.78 -8.74 -3.84
CA ASN A 61 28.89 -9.66 -3.54
C ASN A 61 29.60 -10.16 -4.81
N ARG A 62 29.18 -9.73 -6.01
CA ARG A 62 29.83 -10.07 -7.29
C ARG A 62 31.01 -9.13 -7.55
N ASN A 63 31.83 -9.48 -8.56
CA ASN A 63 32.92 -8.62 -9.03
C ASN A 63 32.37 -7.28 -9.55
N GLU A 64 33.10 -6.18 -9.28
CA GLU A 64 32.69 -4.82 -9.65
C GLU A 64 32.45 -4.64 -11.16
N ASP A 65 33.18 -5.38 -12.00
CA ASP A 65 33.04 -5.36 -13.47
C ASP A 65 31.78 -6.07 -13.98
N SER A 66 31.05 -6.79 -13.12
CA SER A 66 29.81 -7.47 -13.48
C SER A 66 28.67 -6.46 -13.64
N PRO A 67 27.90 -6.45 -14.75
CA PRO A 67 26.71 -5.61 -14.87
C PRO A 67 25.71 -5.81 -13.72
N LEU A 68 25.59 -7.05 -13.23
CA LEU A 68 24.78 -7.37 -12.04
C LEU A 68 25.27 -6.72 -10.74
N TYR A 69 26.57 -6.45 -10.59
CA TYR A 69 27.04 -5.61 -9.48
C TYR A 69 26.47 -4.19 -9.61
N GLY A 70 26.42 -3.65 -10.83
CA GLY A 70 25.71 -2.42 -11.16
C GLY A 70 24.23 -2.46 -10.76
N LEU A 71 23.52 -3.55 -11.07
CA LEU A 71 22.14 -3.76 -10.61
C LEU A 71 22.05 -3.68 -9.08
N GLY A 72 22.89 -4.43 -8.37
CA GLY A 72 22.91 -4.43 -6.90
C GLY A 72 23.18 -3.04 -6.32
N ARG A 73 24.07 -2.26 -6.94
CA ARG A 73 24.35 -0.86 -6.57
C ARG A 73 23.16 0.06 -6.81
N SER A 74 22.51 -0.02 -7.97
CA SER A 74 21.32 0.77 -8.27
C SER A 74 20.14 0.41 -7.36
N PHE A 75 19.96 -0.88 -7.08
CA PHE A 75 18.90 -1.38 -6.22
C PHE A 75 19.11 -0.96 -4.75
N TRP A 76 20.34 -1.08 -4.25
CA TRP A 76 20.73 -0.57 -2.94
C TRP A 76 20.46 0.94 -2.79
N ALA A 77 20.89 1.74 -3.77
CA ALA A 77 20.71 3.18 -3.76
C ALA A 77 19.23 3.58 -3.79
N LEU A 78 18.42 2.88 -4.59
CA LEU A 78 16.98 3.07 -4.63
C LEU A 78 16.36 2.83 -3.25
N LEU A 79 16.64 1.69 -2.61
CA LEU A 79 15.95 1.30 -1.36
C LEU A 79 16.44 2.08 -0.13
N SER A 80 17.73 2.42 -0.08
CA SER A 80 18.30 3.18 1.04
C SER A 80 18.09 4.69 0.91
N GLY A 81 17.79 5.19 -0.29
CA GLY A 81 17.79 6.61 -0.59
C GLY A 81 19.19 7.23 -0.58
N ARG A 82 20.26 6.44 -0.43
CA ARG A 82 21.62 6.92 -0.66
C ARG A 82 21.73 7.27 -2.14
N LYS A 83 22.09 8.52 -2.44
CA LYS A 83 22.41 8.90 -3.80
C LYS A 83 23.55 8.00 -4.29
N ASN A 84 23.36 7.36 -5.44
CA ASN A 84 24.46 6.79 -6.19
C ASN A 84 25.33 7.95 -6.67
N ASP A 85 26.23 8.45 -5.81
CA ASP A 85 27.04 9.63 -6.10
C ASP A 85 27.89 9.42 -7.37
N ALA A 86 28.23 8.17 -7.72
CA ALA A 86 28.99 7.87 -8.94
C ALA A 86 28.19 8.06 -10.24
N LEU A 87 26.88 7.72 -10.27
CA LEU A 87 26.06 7.75 -11.49
C LEU A 87 25.42 9.13 -11.74
N LEU A 88 25.32 9.99 -10.71
CA LEU A 88 24.62 11.28 -10.81
C LEU A 88 25.52 12.51 -10.62
N SER A 89 26.71 12.39 -10.02
CA SER A 89 27.51 13.58 -9.65
C SER A 89 28.70 13.89 -10.55
N GLY A 90 29.06 13.02 -11.50
CA GLY A 90 30.27 13.17 -12.32
C GLY A 90 31.57 13.29 -11.51
N ARG A 91 31.54 13.05 -10.19
CA ARG A 91 32.73 13.05 -9.34
C ARG A 91 33.49 11.74 -9.53
N LYS A 92 34.82 11.83 -9.48
CA LYS A 92 35.71 10.66 -9.49
C LYS A 92 35.35 9.73 -8.32
N ASN A 93 35.24 8.44 -8.63
CA ASN A 93 34.84 7.34 -7.73
C ASN A 93 35.76 7.16 -6.50
N ASP A 94 36.96 7.74 -6.51
CA ASP A 94 38.07 7.34 -5.65
C ASP A 94 37.96 7.82 -4.19
N ALA A 95 37.00 8.69 -3.87
CA ALA A 95 36.83 9.28 -2.53
C ALA A 95 35.71 8.65 -1.69
N LEU A 96 34.88 7.76 -2.27
CA LEU A 96 33.78 7.12 -1.56
C LEU A 96 34.19 5.75 -0.99
N PRO A 97 33.69 5.36 0.21
CA PRO A 97 33.92 4.04 0.75
C PRO A 97 33.46 2.95 -0.22
N LYS A 98 34.33 1.97 -0.48
CA LYS A 98 34.00 0.84 -1.36
C LYS A 98 33.12 -0.17 -0.62
N ILE A 99 32.15 -0.76 -1.32
CA ILE A 99 31.36 -1.87 -0.77
C ILE A 99 32.25 -3.12 -0.79
N LYS A 100 32.45 -3.73 0.39
CA LYS A 100 33.17 -4.99 0.53
C LYS A 100 32.27 -6.21 0.31
N GLY A 101 30.98 -6.06 0.59
CA GLY A 101 29.98 -7.10 0.41
C GLY A 101 28.70 -6.80 1.18
N VAL A 102 27.78 -7.76 1.15
CA VAL A 102 26.49 -7.69 1.83
C VAL A 102 26.15 -9.02 2.49
N VAL A 103 25.58 -8.98 3.69
CA VAL A 103 24.93 -10.13 4.34
C VAL A 103 23.43 -9.96 4.24
N ILE A 104 22.72 -10.99 3.78
CA ILE A 104 21.27 -10.94 3.57
C ILE A 104 20.59 -12.00 4.43
N ARG A 105 19.48 -11.62 5.06
CA ARG A 105 18.58 -12.50 5.80
C ARG A 105 17.15 -12.22 5.38
N ARG A 106 16.43 -13.28 5.02
CA ARG A 106 15.01 -13.24 4.67
C ARG A 106 14.18 -13.67 5.89
N GLN A 107 13.05 -13.00 6.14
CA GLN A 107 12.13 -13.34 7.24
C GLN A 107 12.81 -13.31 8.63
N PHE A 108 13.86 -12.50 8.79
CA PHE A 108 14.57 -12.35 10.07
C PHE A 108 13.68 -11.60 11.05
N LYS A 109 13.30 -12.25 12.15
CA LYS A 109 12.41 -11.64 13.16
C LYS A 109 11.13 -11.05 12.53
N HIS A 110 10.59 -11.77 11.56
CA HIS A 110 9.43 -11.38 10.75
C HIS A 110 9.65 -10.22 9.76
N MET A 111 10.84 -9.63 9.66
CA MET A 111 11.17 -8.65 8.59
C MET A 111 11.23 -9.37 7.25
N ASP A 112 10.62 -8.83 6.19
CA ASP A 112 10.65 -9.51 4.88
C ASP A 112 12.08 -9.70 4.38
N VAL A 113 12.89 -8.63 4.39
CA VAL A 113 14.33 -8.67 4.09
C VAL A 113 15.12 -7.78 5.04
N LEU A 114 16.24 -8.31 5.53
CA LEU A 114 17.31 -7.57 6.19
C LEU A 114 18.59 -7.70 5.36
N ALA A 115 19.22 -6.58 5.02
CA ALA A 115 20.51 -6.53 4.34
C ALA A 115 21.51 -5.68 5.14
N LEU A 116 22.73 -6.20 5.32
CA LEU A 116 23.83 -5.53 5.99
C LEU A 116 24.95 -5.28 4.98
N VAL A 117 25.06 -4.06 4.47
CA VAL A 117 26.05 -3.67 3.46
C VAL A 117 27.31 -3.17 4.18
N VAL A 118 28.43 -3.84 3.95
CA VAL A 118 29.71 -3.55 4.60
C VAL A 118 30.58 -2.72 3.68
N TYR A 119 31.12 -1.61 4.20
CA TYR A 119 32.01 -0.72 3.48
C TYR A 119 33.46 -0.84 3.95
N SER A 120 34.38 -0.29 3.17
CA SER A 120 35.82 -0.31 3.45
C SER A 120 36.26 0.60 4.60
N ASP A 121 35.42 1.55 5.01
CA ASP A 121 35.69 2.55 6.05
C ASP A 121 35.11 2.17 7.42
N GLN A 122 34.84 0.87 7.64
CA GLN A 122 34.21 0.33 8.84
C GLN A 122 32.74 0.73 9.01
N THR A 123 32.11 1.32 7.99
CA THR A 123 30.66 1.55 7.99
C THR A 123 29.91 0.26 7.63
N VAL A 124 28.80 -0.01 8.32
CA VAL A 124 27.83 -1.04 7.97
C VAL A 124 26.45 -0.41 7.89
N ASP A 125 25.85 -0.42 6.71
CA ASP A 125 24.48 0.04 6.53
C ASP A 125 23.53 -1.15 6.66
N ALA A 126 22.60 -1.06 7.61
CA ALA A 126 21.52 -2.02 7.80
C ALA A 126 20.24 -1.52 7.14
N LEU A 127 19.73 -2.25 6.15
CA LEU A 127 18.49 -1.97 5.45
C LEU A 127 17.45 -3.02 5.79
N VAL A 128 16.32 -2.55 6.30
CA VAL A 128 15.10 -3.34 6.43
C VAL A 128 14.21 -3.03 5.23
N ILE A 129 13.71 -4.07 4.56
CA ILE A 129 12.70 -3.94 3.52
C ILE A 129 11.43 -4.58 4.05
N GLU A 130 10.35 -3.80 4.05
CA GLU A 130 8.99 -4.30 4.21
C GLU A 130 8.33 -4.31 2.83
N ASP A 131 7.93 -5.48 2.35
CA ASP A 131 7.30 -5.66 1.05
C ASP A 131 5.79 -5.82 1.20
N LYS A 132 5.05 -5.00 0.49
CA LYS A 132 3.59 -5.06 0.45
C LYS A 132 3.12 -5.07 -1.00
N VAL A 133 2.14 -5.92 -1.31
CA VAL A 133 1.48 -5.88 -2.62
C VAL A 133 0.10 -5.24 -2.50
N ASN A 134 -0.84 -5.87 -1.79
CA ASN A 134 -2.25 -5.44 -1.71
C ASN A 134 -2.73 -5.10 -0.30
N THR A 135 -1.85 -5.09 0.69
CA THR A 135 -2.18 -4.77 2.09
C THR A 135 -1.33 -3.61 2.58
N SER A 136 -1.79 -2.91 3.61
CA SER A 136 -0.98 -1.94 4.33
C SER A 136 -0.37 -2.59 5.58
N GLU A 137 0.54 -1.87 6.21
CA GLU A 137 1.04 -2.22 7.53
C GLU A 137 -0.06 -2.08 8.60
N HIS A 138 0.01 -2.95 9.61
CA HIS A 138 -0.88 -2.99 10.76
C HIS A 138 -0.05 -3.30 12.02
N ASP A 139 -0.54 -2.89 13.19
CA ASP A 139 0.01 -3.24 14.52
C ASP A 139 1.43 -2.72 14.82
N ASP A 140 1.81 -1.55 14.29
CA ASP A 140 3.12 -0.92 14.50
C ASP A 140 4.29 -1.87 14.13
N GLN A 141 4.11 -2.63 13.04
CA GLN A 141 5.00 -3.69 12.55
C GLN A 141 6.43 -3.15 12.34
N ILE A 142 6.56 -1.99 11.69
CA ILE A 142 7.85 -1.35 11.43
C ILE A 142 8.56 -0.98 12.74
N GLN A 143 7.82 -0.56 13.76
CA GLN A 143 8.44 -0.22 15.06
C GLN A 143 8.99 -1.44 15.76
N THR A 144 8.32 -2.58 15.63
CA THR A 144 8.81 -3.88 16.11
C THR A 144 10.10 -4.25 15.40
N TYR A 145 10.18 -4.09 14.08
CA TYR A 145 11.40 -4.35 13.32
C TYR A 145 12.56 -3.47 13.73
N LEU A 146 12.32 -2.17 13.91
CA LEU A 146 13.36 -1.24 14.35
C LEU A 146 13.90 -1.58 15.75
N THR A 147 13.05 -2.13 16.63
CA THR A 147 13.47 -2.62 17.95
C THR A 147 14.36 -3.87 17.82
N GLU A 148 13.93 -4.87 17.04
CA GLU A 148 14.72 -6.07 16.81
C GLU A 148 16.04 -5.78 16.08
N LEU A 149 16.04 -4.81 15.15
CA LEU A 149 17.25 -4.33 14.49
C LEU A 149 18.20 -3.68 15.50
N GLY A 150 17.70 -2.82 16.40
CA GLY A 150 18.51 -2.25 17.47
C GLY A 150 19.16 -3.33 18.35
N ASN A 151 18.41 -4.35 18.74
CA ASN A 151 18.92 -5.49 19.51
C ASN A 151 20.02 -6.27 18.76
N LEU A 152 19.84 -6.47 17.45
CA LEU A 152 20.85 -7.08 16.58
C LEU A 152 22.14 -6.24 16.55
N LEU A 153 22.03 -4.94 16.24
CA LEU A 153 23.20 -4.06 16.13
C LEU A 153 23.94 -3.91 17.46
N ASP A 154 23.21 -3.87 18.57
CA ASP A 154 23.79 -3.89 19.91
C ASP A 154 24.59 -5.17 20.15
N SER A 155 24.03 -6.34 19.79
CA SER A 155 24.70 -7.63 19.93
C SER A 155 25.98 -7.72 19.09
N LEU A 156 25.97 -7.19 17.86
CA LEU A 156 27.13 -7.14 16.97
C LEU A 156 28.21 -6.17 17.51
N SER A 157 27.79 -5.07 18.13
CA SER A 157 28.70 -4.06 18.71
C SER A 157 29.41 -4.51 19.99
N ILE A 158 28.97 -5.60 20.62
CA ILE A 158 29.66 -6.22 21.75
C ILE A 158 30.13 -7.65 21.48
N GLU A 159 29.77 -8.22 20.32
CA GLU A 159 30.04 -9.61 19.92
C GLU A 159 29.60 -10.61 21.01
N ASP A 160 28.35 -10.48 21.49
CA ASP A 160 27.82 -11.33 22.57
C ASP A 160 27.29 -12.70 22.12
N SER A 161 27.50 -13.06 20.85
CA SER A 161 27.11 -14.33 20.23
C SER A 161 25.61 -14.62 20.08
N ARG A 162 24.70 -13.70 20.42
CA ARG A 162 23.23 -13.91 20.25
C ARG A 162 22.81 -14.10 18.78
N ASN A 163 23.54 -13.50 17.84
CA ASN A 163 23.30 -13.58 16.39
C ASN A 163 24.53 -14.12 15.66
N LYS A 164 25.07 -15.24 16.15
CA LYS A 164 26.36 -15.79 15.75
C LYS A 164 26.47 -16.09 14.25
N ASP A 165 25.40 -16.51 13.60
CA ASP A 165 25.39 -16.79 12.16
C ASP A 165 25.63 -15.52 11.33
N ILE A 166 24.97 -14.41 11.69
CA ILE A 166 25.15 -13.10 11.06
C ILE A 166 26.55 -12.57 11.36
N GLU A 167 26.99 -12.70 12.62
CA GLU A 167 28.32 -12.29 13.06
C GLU A 167 29.43 -12.99 12.26
N GLU A 168 29.32 -14.30 12.06
CA GLU A 168 30.29 -15.09 11.29
C GLU A 168 30.31 -14.68 9.81
N ASP A 169 29.15 -14.43 9.19
CA ASP A 169 29.09 -13.99 7.80
C ASP A 169 29.69 -12.59 7.62
N LEU A 170 29.45 -11.66 8.56
CA LEU A 170 30.09 -10.35 8.55
C LEU A 170 31.61 -10.47 8.72
N LYS A 171 32.08 -11.32 9.64
CA LYS A 171 33.51 -11.57 9.85
C LYS A 171 34.20 -12.15 8.59
N LYS A 172 33.50 -12.96 7.80
CA LYS A 172 34.00 -13.43 6.49
C LYS A 172 34.20 -12.30 5.48
N ILE A 173 33.32 -11.28 5.49
CA ILE A 173 33.43 -10.11 4.60
C ILE A 173 34.56 -9.18 5.06
N VAL A 174 34.64 -8.91 6.38
CA VAL A 174 35.64 -8.02 6.97
C VAL A 174 37.04 -8.65 6.99
N ARG A 175 37.13 -9.98 6.90
CA ARG A 175 38.39 -10.75 6.82
C ARG A 175 39.37 -10.46 7.96
N ASN A 176 38.83 -10.19 9.15
CA ASN A 176 39.59 -9.81 10.35
C ASN A 176 40.43 -8.52 10.21
N GLU A 177 40.14 -7.66 9.23
CA GLU A 177 40.80 -6.35 9.12
C GLU A 177 40.46 -5.43 10.31
N TYR A 178 39.27 -5.61 10.89
CA TYR A 178 38.78 -4.92 12.09
C TYR A 178 37.71 -5.78 12.79
N THR A 179 37.37 -5.42 14.02
CA THR A 179 36.30 -6.06 14.80
C THR A 179 34.95 -5.41 14.52
N LEU A 180 33.85 -6.13 14.75
CA LEU A 180 32.51 -5.54 14.57
C LEU A 180 32.22 -4.43 15.60
N LYS A 181 32.97 -4.42 16.71
CA LYS A 181 32.93 -3.37 17.75
C LYS A 181 33.43 -2.01 17.27
N GLU A 182 34.29 -2.01 16.25
CA GLU A 182 34.86 -0.81 15.63
C GLU A 182 33.94 -0.25 14.54
N CYS A 183 32.97 -1.03 14.06
CA CYS A 183 32.08 -0.62 12.99
C CYS A 183 31.12 0.52 13.41
N TRP A 184 30.84 1.40 12.47
CA TRP A 184 29.75 2.37 12.56
C TRP A 184 28.52 1.83 11.85
N PHE A 185 27.38 1.80 12.54
CA PHE A 185 26.14 1.26 11.96
C PHE A 185 25.17 2.37 11.60
N ASN A 186 24.64 2.34 10.37
CA ASN A 186 23.52 3.19 9.95
C ASN A 186 22.30 2.31 9.67
N CYS A 187 21.11 2.86 9.87
CA CYS A 187 19.85 2.15 9.65
C CYS A 187 19.05 2.81 8.53
N PHE A 188 18.43 2.00 7.69
CA PHE A 188 17.55 2.40 6.60
C PHE A 188 16.31 1.51 6.60
N VAL A 189 15.16 2.07 6.24
CA VAL A 189 13.93 1.29 6.03
C VAL A 189 13.37 1.63 4.65
N ALA A 190 13.12 0.59 3.84
CA ALA A 190 12.37 0.69 2.60
C ALA A 190 10.98 0.07 2.81
N TYR A 191 9.94 0.89 2.71
CA TYR A 191 8.56 0.45 2.58
C TYR A 191 8.26 0.31 1.08
N VAL A 192 8.39 -0.92 0.57
CA VAL A 192 8.19 -1.24 -0.83
C VAL A 192 6.75 -1.64 -1.04
N LYS A 193 6.07 -0.96 -1.96
CA LYS A 193 4.69 -1.28 -2.31
C LYS A 193 4.51 -1.21 -3.82
N THR A 194 4.31 -2.39 -4.41
CA THR A 194 4.16 -2.52 -5.87
C THR A 194 2.72 -2.31 -6.34
N GLY A 195 1.75 -2.61 -5.48
CA GLY A 195 0.36 -2.23 -5.70
C GLY A 195 0.11 -0.73 -5.47
N PHE A 196 -1.17 -0.40 -5.25
CA PHE A 196 -1.62 0.95 -4.97
C PHE A 196 -1.17 1.43 -3.57
N PHE A 197 -0.61 2.65 -3.47
CA PHE A 197 -0.37 3.31 -2.17
C PHE A 197 -1.62 4.03 -1.70
N SER A 198 -2.26 3.49 -0.68
CA SER A 198 -3.40 4.12 -0.02
C SER A 198 -2.98 5.30 0.88
N ASP A 199 -3.96 6.04 1.38
CA ASP A 199 -3.73 7.07 2.42
C ASP A 199 -3.06 6.46 3.66
N ALA A 200 -3.42 5.22 4.02
CA ALA A 200 -2.87 4.52 5.17
C ALA A 200 -1.37 4.20 4.98
N ASP A 201 -0.97 3.74 3.79
CA ASP A 201 0.45 3.47 3.48
C ASP A 201 1.30 4.74 3.64
N TRP A 202 0.81 5.88 3.13
CA TRP A 202 1.50 7.15 3.28
C TRP A 202 1.54 7.66 4.72
N ASP A 203 0.48 7.42 5.48
CA ASP A 203 0.45 7.76 6.90
C ASP A 203 1.43 6.92 7.71
N THR A 204 1.57 5.63 7.42
CA THR A 204 2.62 4.77 8.00
C THR A 204 4.01 5.35 7.68
N VAL A 205 4.32 5.60 6.41
CA VAL A 205 5.63 6.14 6.01
C VAL A 205 5.90 7.51 6.68
N LYS A 206 4.91 8.40 6.75
CA LYS A 206 5.06 9.72 7.38
C LYS A 206 5.20 9.64 8.90
N ARG A 207 4.46 8.74 9.55
CA ARG A 207 4.52 8.49 11.00
C ARG A 207 5.92 8.05 11.37
N GLU A 208 6.44 7.03 10.70
CA GLU A 208 7.74 6.45 11.00
C GLU A 208 8.90 7.42 10.69
N ARG A 209 8.80 8.26 9.64
CA ARG A 209 9.77 9.35 9.38
C ARG A 209 9.90 10.36 10.52
N LYS A 210 8.85 10.58 11.31
CA LYS A 210 8.85 11.59 12.40
C LYS A 210 9.42 11.05 13.71
N LEU A 211 9.53 9.73 13.86
CA LEU A 211 10.05 9.12 15.08
C LEU A 211 11.58 9.28 15.15
N LYS A 212 12.03 10.19 16.03
CA LYS A 212 13.43 10.22 16.49
C LYS A 212 13.64 9.10 17.49
N ARG A 213 14.61 8.21 17.26
CA ARG A 213 14.90 7.08 18.16
C ARG A 213 16.25 7.25 18.84
N LYS A 214 16.30 7.03 20.16
CA LYS A 214 17.54 6.81 20.90
C LYS A 214 17.95 5.36 20.74
N LEU A 215 18.70 5.01 19.70
CA LEU A 215 19.47 3.76 19.74
C LEU A 215 20.67 3.98 20.67
N LYS A 216 20.86 3.09 21.64
CA LYS A 216 21.88 3.30 22.67
C LYS A 216 23.29 3.18 22.07
N ARG A 217 24.18 4.06 22.54
CA ARG A 217 25.64 3.91 22.62
C ARG A 217 26.49 4.17 21.36
N LYS A 218 26.02 3.97 20.11
CA LYS A 218 26.86 4.22 18.90
C LYS A 218 26.13 4.56 17.58
N LEU A 219 24.84 4.88 17.60
CA LEU A 219 24.12 5.35 16.40
C LEU A 219 23.75 6.82 16.58
N SER A 220 23.80 7.64 15.52
CA SER A 220 23.41 9.05 15.60
C SER A 220 21.96 9.19 16.12
N GLU A 221 21.66 10.25 16.87
CA GLU A 221 20.28 10.62 17.27
C GLU A 221 19.40 11.08 16.08
N GLU A 222 19.71 10.61 14.88
CA GLU A 222 19.06 10.99 13.64
C GLU A 222 17.84 10.11 13.40
N ALA A 223 16.82 10.69 12.77
CA ALA A 223 15.64 9.94 12.36
C ALA A 223 16.08 8.89 11.33
N ILE A 224 15.67 7.63 11.54
CA ILE A 224 15.93 6.56 10.58
C ILE A 224 15.13 6.89 9.32
N PRO A 225 15.78 7.04 8.15
CA PRO A 225 15.07 7.35 6.92
C PRO A 225 14.17 6.16 6.54
N VAL A 226 12.87 6.44 6.44
CA VAL A 226 11.88 5.52 5.88
C VAL A 226 11.52 5.98 4.48
N LEU A 227 11.88 5.18 3.47
CA LEU A 227 11.65 5.47 2.08
C LEU A 227 10.43 4.68 1.58
N ALA A 228 9.50 5.36 0.91
CA ALA A 228 8.46 4.69 0.14
C ALA A 228 9.01 4.40 -1.25
N VAL A 229 8.90 3.15 -1.70
CA VAL A 229 9.39 2.70 -3.00
C VAL A 229 8.24 2.05 -3.76
N SER A 230 7.97 2.56 -4.96
CA SER A 230 6.86 2.11 -5.80
C SER A 230 7.26 1.10 -6.87
N ALA A 231 6.27 0.51 -7.54
CA ALA A 231 6.52 -0.26 -8.76
C ALA A 231 7.22 0.57 -9.83
N GLU A 232 6.84 1.85 -10.00
CA GLU A 232 7.48 2.75 -10.97
C GLU A 232 8.96 2.97 -10.64
N ASP A 233 9.29 3.13 -9.36
CA ASP A 233 10.67 3.32 -8.92
C ASP A 233 11.52 2.07 -9.13
N LEU A 234 10.93 0.88 -8.88
CA LEU A 234 11.59 -0.40 -9.18
C LEU A 234 11.85 -0.54 -10.68
N VAL A 235 10.85 -0.27 -11.52
CA VAL A 235 10.97 -0.35 -12.99
C VAL A 235 12.11 0.54 -13.50
N LYS A 236 12.24 1.78 -13.00
CA LYS A 236 13.35 2.69 -13.38
C LYS A 236 14.73 2.05 -13.20
N VAL A 237 14.92 1.26 -12.14
CA VAL A 237 16.18 0.55 -11.91
C VAL A 237 16.26 -0.73 -12.72
N VAL A 238 15.23 -1.59 -12.66
CA VAL A 238 15.23 -2.93 -13.26
C VAL A 238 15.36 -2.85 -14.79
N ASP A 239 14.66 -1.93 -15.44
CA ASP A 239 14.68 -1.76 -16.90
C ASP A 239 16.06 -1.39 -17.45
N THR A 240 16.92 -0.79 -16.62
CA THR A 240 18.30 -0.48 -17.01
C THR A 240 19.13 -1.76 -17.25
N TYR A 241 18.76 -2.89 -16.65
CA TYR A 241 19.55 -4.12 -16.62
C TYR A 241 18.84 -5.33 -17.27
N VAL A 242 17.76 -5.12 -18.02
CA VAL A 242 16.96 -6.24 -18.62
C VAL A 242 17.76 -7.08 -19.61
N HIS A 243 18.76 -6.50 -20.26
CA HIS A 243 19.62 -7.23 -21.21
C HIS A 243 20.78 -7.97 -20.52
N ASP A 244 21.03 -7.70 -19.23
CA ASP A 244 22.13 -8.29 -18.48
C ASP A 244 21.76 -9.62 -17.79
N SER A 245 20.46 -9.92 -17.67
CA SER A 245 19.98 -11.17 -17.07
C SER A 245 18.53 -11.48 -17.43
N GLU A 246 18.26 -12.74 -17.79
CA GLU A 246 16.92 -13.27 -18.00
C GLU A 246 16.03 -13.10 -16.76
N ILE A 247 16.59 -13.26 -15.56
CA ILE A 247 15.86 -13.05 -14.29
C ILE A 247 15.36 -11.60 -14.18
N VAL A 248 16.19 -10.64 -14.59
CA VAL A 248 15.86 -9.20 -14.56
C VAL A 248 14.79 -8.89 -15.60
N SER A 249 14.94 -9.42 -16.82
CA SER A 249 13.94 -9.28 -17.88
C SER A 249 12.58 -9.83 -17.44
N MET A 250 12.54 -11.04 -16.86
CA MET A 250 11.29 -11.64 -16.37
C MET A 250 10.64 -10.81 -15.26
N TYR A 251 11.45 -10.25 -14.34
CA TYR A 251 10.92 -9.42 -13.26
C TYR A 251 10.44 -8.04 -13.76
N SER A 252 11.13 -7.45 -14.73
CA SER A 252 10.65 -6.24 -15.44
C SER A 252 9.29 -6.50 -16.08
N THR A 253 9.15 -7.57 -16.86
CA THR A 253 7.86 -7.94 -17.47
C THR A 253 6.76 -8.11 -16.42
N TYR A 254 7.05 -8.80 -15.32
CA TYR A 254 6.10 -8.92 -14.20
C TYR A 254 5.68 -7.55 -13.65
N LEU A 255 6.63 -6.64 -13.42
CA LEU A 255 6.29 -5.30 -12.89
C LEU A 255 5.40 -4.51 -13.86
N HIS A 256 5.71 -4.56 -15.15
CA HIS A 256 4.92 -3.89 -16.19
C HIS A 256 3.50 -4.46 -16.26
N GLU A 257 3.35 -5.78 -16.40
CA GLU A 257 2.05 -6.44 -16.57
C GLU A 257 1.17 -6.37 -15.31
N GLU A 258 1.75 -6.63 -14.14
CA GLU A 258 0.96 -6.76 -12.91
C GLU A 258 0.59 -5.42 -12.28
N PHE A 259 1.34 -4.35 -12.58
CA PHE A 259 1.16 -3.05 -11.94
C PHE A 259 0.97 -1.90 -12.93
N LEU A 260 1.90 -1.66 -13.85
CA LEU A 260 1.86 -0.46 -14.71
C LEU A 260 0.74 -0.55 -15.76
N ASP A 261 0.59 -1.69 -16.43
CA ASP A 261 -0.48 -1.91 -17.41
C ASP A 261 -1.85 -1.87 -16.75
N LYS A 262 -1.97 -2.41 -15.53
CA LYS A 262 -3.20 -2.29 -14.74
C LYS A 262 -3.48 -0.86 -14.33
N ALA A 263 -2.48 -0.08 -13.94
CA ALA A 263 -2.64 1.33 -13.62
C ALA A 263 -3.18 2.11 -14.84
N ASN A 264 -2.66 1.83 -16.04
CA ASN A 264 -3.17 2.39 -17.30
C ASN A 264 -4.61 1.95 -17.59
N LEU A 265 -4.95 0.67 -17.34
CA LEU A 265 -6.32 0.16 -17.45
C LEU A 265 -7.27 0.91 -16.50
N TYR A 266 -6.86 1.16 -15.26
CA TYR A 266 -7.66 1.90 -14.28
C TYR A 266 -7.88 3.35 -14.71
N GLU A 267 -6.85 4.03 -15.22
CA GLU A 267 -6.97 5.40 -15.73
C GLU A 267 -7.95 5.47 -16.92
N ARG A 268 -7.85 4.53 -17.86
CA ARG A 268 -8.80 4.45 -18.98
C ARG A 268 -10.22 4.21 -18.50
N ALA A 269 -10.42 3.34 -17.51
CA ALA A 269 -11.74 3.10 -16.95
C ALA A 269 -12.36 4.36 -16.33
N LEU A 270 -11.55 5.14 -15.60
CA LEU A 270 -11.98 6.37 -14.94
C LEU A 270 -12.16 7.54 -15.92
N THR A 271 -11.48 7.52 -17.07
CA THR A 271 -11.53 8.58 -18.08
C THR A 271 -12.59 8.31 -19.14
N GLU A 272 -12.65 7.09 -19.66
CA GLU A 272 -13.44 6.70 -20.84
C GLU A 272 -14.68 5.86 -20.47
N GLY A 273 -14.80 5.41 -19.21
CA GLY A 273 -15.86 4.51 -18.77
C GLY A 273 -15.66 3.04 -19.15
N ALA A 274 -14.59 2.71 -19.90
CA ALA A 274 -14.28 1.34 -20.31
C ALA A 274 -14.06 0.42 -19.09
N ASP A 275 -14.77 -0.71 -19.02
CA ASP A 275 -14.70 -1.67 -17.89
C ASP A 275 -14.98 -1.09 -16.49
N LEU A 276 -15.44 0.16 -16.38
CA LEU A 276 -15.59 0.88 -15.11
C LEU A 276 -16.46 0.11 -14.12
N LYS A 277 -17.63 -0.37 -14.57
CA LYS A 277 -18.56 -1.18 -13.76
C LYS A 277 -17.89 -2.44 -13.22
N THR A 278 -17.05 -3.09 -14.01
CA THR A 278 -16.35 -4.31 -13.59
C THR A 278 -15.26 -3.98 -12.57
N LEU A 279 -14.48 -2.94 -12.83
CA LEU A 279 -13.34 -2.55 -12.00
C LEU A 279 -13.76 -1.92 -10.67
N LEU A 280 -14.91 -1.23 -10.64
CA LEU A 280 -15.56 -0.77 -9.41
C LEU A 280 -15.95 -1.93 -8.47
N LYS A 281 -16.18 -3.14 -8.99
CA LYS A 281 -16.53 -4.34 -8.18
C LYS A 281 -15.33 -5.17 -7.76
N THR A 282 -14.29 -5.16 -8.57
CA THR A 282 -13.22 -6.18 -8.52
C THR A 282 -11.90 -5.63 -8.00
N THR A 283 -11.73 -4.31 -8.00
CA THR A 283 -10.49 -3.65 -7.59
C THR A 283 -10.71 -2.77 -6.37
N GLU A 284 -9.61 -2.38 -5.74
CA GLU A 284 -9.61 -1.37 -4.67
C GLU A 284 -9.33 0.03 -5.22
N VAL A 285 -8.53 0.09 -6.29
CA VAL A 285 -8.01 1.32 -6.88
C VAL A 285 -9.11 2.12 -7.55
N VAL A 286 -9.93 1.49 -8.40
CA VAL A 286 -10.95 2.20 -9.15
C VAL A 286 -12.01 2.82 -8.23
N PRO A 287 -12.56 2.11 -7.21
CA PRO A 287 -13.43 2.74 -6.21
C PRO A 287 -12.76 3.90 -5.46
N TYR A 288 -11.50 3.74 -5.04
CA TYR A 288 -10.76 4.80 -4.35
C TYR A 288 -10.71 6.08 -5.19
N TYR A 289 -10.28 5.98 -6.46
CA TYR A 289 -10.14 7.14 -7.32
C TYR A 289 -11.47 7.68 -7.83
N PHE A 290 -12.45 6.82 -8.06
CA PHE A 290 -13.78 7.27 -8.45
C PHE A 290 -14.39 8.17 -7.37
N LEU A 291 -14.26 7.80 -6.09
CA LEU A 291 -14.70 8.65 -4.98
C LEU A 291 -13.94 9.99 -4.95
N ARG A 292 -12.62 9.99 -5.19
CA ARG A 292 -11.83 11.24 -5.30
C ARG A 292 -12.32 12.14 -6.45
N ILE A 293 -12.62 11.55 -7.60
CA ILE A 293 -13.16 12.29 -8.75
C ILE A 293 -14.53 12.86 -8.40
N LEU A 294 -15.39 12.11 -7.70
CA LEU A 294 -16.71 12.60 -7.30
C LEU A 294 -16.61 13.76 -6.31
N PHE A 295 -15.74 13.67 -5.31
CA PHE A 295 -15.81 14.54 -4.12
C PHE A 295 -14.66 15.53 -3.95
N ASP A 296 -13.45 15.21 -4.41
CA ASP A 296 -12.23 15.94 -4.06
C ASP A 296 -11.64 16.78 -5.20
N GLY A 297 -12.32 16.87 -6.34
CA GLY A 297 -11.81 17.68 -7.45
C GLY A 297 -10.76 16.97 -8.31
N GLU A 298 -10.47 15.70 -8.08
CA GLU A 298 -9.43 15.01 -8.83
C GLU A 298 -9.81 14.74 -10.28
N THR A 299 -8.84 14.93 -11.16
CA THR A 299 -8.93 14.54 -12.58
C THR A 299 -8.66 13.04 -12.73
N ALA A 300 -9.35 12.40 -13.67
CA ALA A 300 -9.06 11.01 -14.05
C ALA A 300 -7.67 10.84 -14.71
N LEU A 301 -7.23 11.85 -15.46
CA LEU A 301 -5.95 11.86 -16.18
C LEU A 301 -4.74 11.85 -15.24
N GLY A 302 -3.74 11.05 -15.57
CA GLY A 302 -2.52 10.87 -14.80
C GLY A 302 -2.72 10.15 -13.47
N ILE A 303 -3.87 9.51 -13.24
CA ILE A 303 -4.07 8.67 -12.06
C ILE A 303 -3.10 7.50 -12.06
N SER A 304 -2.84 6.89 -13.23
CA SER A 304 -1.92 5.77 -13.36
C SER A 304 -0.60 6.06 -12.64
N ARG A 305 -0.02 7.24 -12.83
CA ARG A 305 1.21 7.70 -12.15
C ARG A 305 1.01 8.13 -10.70
N ARG A 306 -0.08 8.86 -10.42
CA ARG A 306 -0.34 9.41 -9.07
C ARG A 306 -0.75 8.36 -8.03
N MET A 307 -0.93 7.10 -8.44
CA MET A 307 -1.13 5.93 -7.57
C MET A 307 -0.01 5.68 -6.56
N TRP A 308 1.17 6.25 -6.81
CA TRP A 308 2.34 6.10 -5.96
C TRP A 308 2.90 7.43 -5.45
N GLU A 309 2.11 8.51 -5.51
CA GLU A 309 2.54 9.82 -5.01
C GLU A 309 2.00 10.11 -3.60
N SER A 310 2.85 10.73 -2.77
CA SER A 310 2.46 11.20 -1.44
C SER A 310 1.40 12.29 -1.55
N ARG A 311 0.23 12.04 -0.95
CA ARG A 311 -0.85 13.03 -0.94
C ARG A 311 -0.73 14.00 0.23
N THR A 312 -0.91 15.28 -0.04
CA THR A 312 -1.17 16.28 1.00
C THR A 312 -2.59 16.04 1.47
N ARG A 313 -2.76 15.64 2.73
CA ARG A 313 -4.09 15.57 3.34
C ARG A 313 -4.78 16.91 3.07
N GLY A 314 -6.06 16.88 2.66
CA GLY A 314 -6.96 17.97 3.02
C GLY A 314 -6.97 18.14 4.54
N ASP A 315 -7.78 19.05 5.08
CA ASP A 315 -7.95 19.36 6.52
C ASP A 315 -8.24 18.16 7.49
N GLY A 316 -8.13 16.91 7.04
CA GLY A 316 -8.39 15.69 7.78
C GLY A 316 -9.85 15.24 7.70
N SER A 317 -10.73 15.94 6.97
CA SER A 317 -12.15 15.59 6.84
C SER A 317 -12.43 14.51 5.79
N ARG A 318 -11.63 14.43 4.71
CA ARG A 318 -11.83 13.54 3.55
C ARG A 318 -10.76 12.47 3.38
N VAL A 319 -10.62 11.62 4.39
CA VAL A 319 -9.78 10.42 4.34
C VAL A 319 -10.53 9.31 3.62
N ILE A 320 -9.85 8.59 2.72
CA ILE A 320 -10.40 7.36 2.15
C ILE A 320 -9.84 6.16 2.91
N ASN A 321 -10.72 5.29 3.39
CA ASN A 321 -10.31 3.98 3.85
C ASN A 321 -10.76 2.93 2.85
N SER A 322 -9.96 1.88 2.72
CA SER A 322 -10.25 0.73 1.89
C SER A 322 -10.01 -0.55 2.68
N GLY A 323 -10.63 -1.64 2.27
CA GLY A 323 -10.39 -2.95 2.88
C GLY A 323 -11.19 -4.06 2.24
N HIS A 324 -11.24 -5.19 2.94
CA HIS A 324 -11.91 -6.42 2.48
C HIS A 324 -12.89 -6.89 3.55
N ASN A 325 -14.11 -7.20 3.12
CA ASN A 325 -15.08 -7.87 3.99
C ASN A 325 -14.70 -9.35 4.18
N ILE A 326 -15.20 -9.96 5.26
CA ILE A 326 -15.19 -11.41 5.44
C ILE A 326 -15.97 -12.04 4.27
N GLY A 327 -15.25 -12.68 3.34
CA GLY A 327 -15.78 -13.13 2.04
C GLY A 327 -15.14 -12.48 0.81
N GLY A 328 -14.14 -11.61 1.00
CA GLY A 328 -13.24 -11.13 -0.06
C GLY A 328 -13.75 -9.95 -0.89
N ARG A 329 -14.95 -9.42 -0.60
CA ARG A 329 -15.47 -8.21 -1.28
C ARG A 329 -14.67 -6.99 -0.84
N ARG A 330 -14.06 -6.32 -1.81
CA ARG A 330 -13.33 -5.06 -1.62
C ARG A 330 -14.31 -3.92 -1.38
N TRP A 331 -13.91 -2.96 -0.55
CA TRP A 331 -14.65 -1.73 -0.34
C TRP A 331 -13.69 -0.56 -0.21
N SER A 332 -14.13 0.62 -0.66
CA SER A 332 -13.48 1.89 -0.41
C SER A 332 -14.56 2.89 -0.03
N HIS A 333 -14.29 3.71 0.98
CA HIS A 333 -15.19 4.78 1.38
C HIS A 333 -14.46 6.08 1.65
N ILE A 334 -15.10 7.19 1.33
CA ILE A 334 -14.57 8.52 1.61
C ILE A 334 -15.31 9.11 2.80
N LYS A 335 -14.56 9.44 3.85
CA LYS A 335 -15.13 10.13 5.01
C LYS A 335 -15.61 11.51 4.57
N PHE A 336 -16.82 11.84 5.00
CA PHE A 336 -17.54 13.05 4.63
C PHE A 336 -17.65 14.01 5.80
N TRP A 337 -17.83 13.47 7.01
CA TRP A 337 -17.94 14.27 8.23
C TRP A 337 -17.54 13.44 9.45
N ARG A 338 -16.95 14.12 10.44
CA ARG A 338 -16.69 13.61 11.79
C ARG A 338 -17.15 14.64 12.81
N ARG A 339 -17.51 14.20 14.01
CA ARG A 339 -17.87 15.11 15.09
C ARG A 339 -16.68 16.03 15.44
N PRO A 340 -16.81 17.36 15.39
CA PRO A 340 -15.75 18.28 15.78
C PRO A 340 -15.70 18.35 17.30
N LEU A 341 -14.63 17.82 17.93
CA LEU A 341 -14.10 18.14 19.29
C LEU A 341 -13.35 16.97 19.95
N GLU A 342 -13.39 15.77 19.38
CA GLU A 342 -12.81 14.58 20.02
C GLU A 342 -11.62 14.09 19.20
N TRP A 343 -10.51 14.85 19.24
CA TRP A 343 -9.25 14.48 18.60
C TRP A 343 -8.60 13.31 19.37
N GLY A 344 -8.35 12.19 18.68
CA GLY A 344 -7.43 11.15 19.20
C GLY A 344 -7.88 9.70 19.08
N ASP A 345 -9.08 9.40 18.58
CA ASP A 345 -9.55 8.01 18.49
C ASP A 345 -10.42 7.79 17.22
N GLU A 346 -10.12 6.74 16.46
CA GLU A 346 -10.85 6.30 15.25
C GLU A 346 -12.22 5.65 15.56
N THR A 347 -12.56 5.44 16.82
CA THR A 347 -13.83 4.83 17.27
C THR A 347 -15.03 5.78 17.29
N HIS A 348 -14.81 7.06 16.99
CA HIS A 348 -15.88 8.07 16.96
C HIS A 348 -16.81 7.88 15.75
N PRO A 349 -18.11 8.20 15.90
CA PRO A 349 -19.04 8.09 14.79
C PRO A 349 -18.69 9.07 13.67
N TYR A 350 -18.77 8.58 12.43
CA TYR A 350 -18.49 9.38 11.24
C TYR A 350 -19.46 9.05 10.11
N LEU A 351 -19.60 10.01 9.19
CA LEU A 351 -20.31 9.81 7.94
C LEU A 351 -19.33 9.55 6.80
N PHE A 352 -19.72 8.68 5.89
CA PHE A 352 -18.92 8.34 4.72
C PHE A 352 -19.77 8.02 3.50
N TRP A 353 -19.22 8.30 2.32
CA TRP A 353 -19.77 7.85 1.05
C TRP A 353 -19.09 6.56 0.60
N ARG A 354 -19.88 5.59 0.13
CA ARG A 354 -19.39 4.32 -0.43
C ARG A 354 -20.18 3.92 -1.66
N ILE A 355 -19.50 3.30 -2.61
CA ILE A 355 -20.11 2.66 -3.77
C ILE A 355 -20.36 1.19 -3.43
N ASP A 356 -21.58 0.73 -3.64
CA ASP A 356 -22.02 -0.64 -3.38
C ASP A 356 -22.93 -1.12 -4.53
N THR A 357 -23.39 -2.37 -4.43
CA THR A 357 -24.28 -2.99 -5.41
C THR A 357 -25.45 -3.68 -4.72
N ASP A 358 -26.65 -3.59 -5.28
CA ASP A 358 -27.82 -4.38 -4.89
C ASP A 358 -28.50 -5.02 -6.11
N GLY A 359 -29.75 -5.49 -5.95
CA GLY A 359 -30.53 -6.11 -7.02
C GLY A 359 -30.89 -5.17 -8.17
N ASN A 360 -30.83 -3.85 -7.95
CA ASN A 360 -31.16 -2.82 -8.94
C ASN A 360 -29.90 -2.23 -9.61
N GLY A 361 -28.71 -2.71 -9.25
CA GLY A 361 -27.44 -2.28 -9.83
C GLY A 361 -26.53 -1.57 -8.84
N MET A 362 -25.63 -0.75 -9.36
CA MET A 362 -24.69 0.05 -8.57
C MET A 362 -25.36 1.27 -7.95
N TYR A 363 -24.93 1.57 -6.74
CA TYR A 363 -25.38 2.73 -6.01
C TYR A 363 -24.27 3.40 -5.21
N LEU A 364 -24.43 4.70 -5.01
CA LEU A 364 -23.66 5.51 -4.08
C LEU A 364 -24.49 5.71 -2.82
N ALA A 365 -23.92 5.43 -1.64
CA ALA A 365 -24.61 5.54 -0.38
C ALA A 365 -23.86 6.42 0.62
N LEU A 366 -24.60 7.31 1.28
CA LEU A 366 -24.15 7.97 2.49
C LEU A 366 -24.50 7.08 3.67
N ARG A 367 -23.50 6.77 4.49
CA ARG A 367 -23.64 5.89 5.65
C ARG A 367 -23.09 6.55 6.90
N TYR A 368 -23.71 6.21 8.02
CA TYR A 368 -23.25 6.52 9.37
C TYR A 368 -22.60 5.29 9.98
N TYR A 369 -21.32 5.44 10.35
CA TYR A 369 -20.57 4.45 11.11
C TYR A 369 -20.64 4.76 12.61
N ASP A 370 -20.90 3.75 13.43
CA ASP A 370 -20.77 3.80 14.88
C ASP A 370 -20.24 2.44 15.37
N GLU A 371 -18.99 2.43 15.85
CA GLU A 371 -18.40 1.24 16.45
C GLU A 371 -19.02 1.03 17.83
N SER A 372 -19.97 0.11 17.91
CA SER A 372 -20.66 -0.26 19.15
C SER A 372 -19.70 -0.95 20.14
N GLY A 373 -18.88 -0.18 20.83
CA GLY A 373 -18.19 -0.55 22.07
C GLY A 373 -19.06 -0.13 23.26
N ARG A 374 -19.34 -1.07 24.17
CA ARG A 374 -20.07 -0.77 25.41
C ARG A 374 -19.29 0.27 26.22
N GLY A 375 -19.97 1.34 26.61
CA GLY A 375 -19.55 2.24 27.68
C GLY A 375 -18.58 3.32 27.22
N ASN A 376 -19.08 4.55 27.12
CA ASN A 376 -18.47 5.78 27.65
C ASN A 376 -19.26 6.98 27.13
N GLY A 377 -20.11 7.56 27.98
CA GLY A 377 -20.54 8.97 27.99
C GLY A 377 -21.16 9.66 26.76
N LEU A 378 -21.13 9.07 25.56
CA LEU A 378 -21.57 9.73 24.33
C LEU A 378 -23.05 9.42 24.07
N ASN A 379 -23.87 10.45 23.90
CA ASN A 379 -25.27 10.31 23.48
C ASN A 379 -25.32 10.01 21.95
N ARG A 380 -24.78 8.85 21.56
CA ARG A 380 -24.64 8.41 20.16
C ARG A 380 -25.98 8.27 19.45
N GLU A 381 -27.01 7.86 20.19
CA GLU A 381 -28.38 7.76 19.69
C GLU A 381 -28.99 9.13 19.38
N GLU A 382 -28.79 10.13 20.24
CA GLU A 382 -29.19 11.51 19.98
C GLU A 382 -28.46 12.08 18.75
N THR A 383 -27.16 11.82 18.63
CA THR A 383 -26.36 12.23 17.46
C THR A 383 -26.90 11.61 16.17
N PHE A 384 -27.19 10.31 16.18
CA PHE A 384 -27.76 9.61 15.03
C PHE A 384 -29.14 10.16 14.65
N LEU A 385 -30.05 10.33 15.62
CA LEU A 385 -31.39 10.89 15.36
C LEU A 385 -31.31 12.31 14.82
N ARG A 386 -30.41 13.15 15.36
CA ARG A 386 -30.20 14.51 14.87
C ARG A 386 -29.65 14.53 13.45
N LEU A 387 -28.73 13.62 13.11
CA LEU A 387 -28.25 13.45 11.74
C LEU A 387 -29.37 13.01 10.78
N GLN A 388 -30.25 12.09 11.20
CA GLN A 388 -31.41 11.70 10.40
C GLN A 388 -32.36 12.87 10.15
N GLU A 389 -32.61 13.71 11.15
CA GLU A 389 -33.44 14.91 11.01
C GLU A 389 -32.86 15.89 10.00
N ILE A 390 -31.57 16.22 10.11
CA ILE A 390 -30.87 17.12 9.17
C ILE A 390 -30.89 16.56 7.76
N ILE A 391 -30.68 15.25 7.61
CA ILE A 391 -30.71 14.60 6.31
C ILE A 391 -32.10 14.69 5.70
N ARG A 392 -33.16 14.42 6.47
CA ARG A 392 -34.55 14.56 6.01
C ARG A 392 -34.89 15.99 5.60
N GLU A 393 -34.42 16.99 6.35
CA GLU A 393 -34.61 18.42 6.02
C GLU A 393 -33.88 18.83 4.75
N THR A 394 -32.73 18.22 4.48
CA THR A 394 -31.94 18.49 3.26
C THR A 394 -32.32 17.61 2.09
N TYR A 395 -33.01 16.49 2.32
CA TYR A 395 -33.29 15.43 1.37
C TYR A 395 -33.97 15.93 0.10
N ASP A 396 -35.06 16.68 0.21
CA ASP A 396 -35.80 17.16 -0.96
C ASP A 396 -34.95 18.08 -1.85
N VAL A 397 -34.02 18.82 -1.24
CA VAL A 397 -33.07 19.68 -1.96
C VAL A 397 -32.01 18.84 -2.67
N LEU A 398 -31.48 17.81 -1.99
CA LEU A 398 -30.50 16.88 -2.57
C LEU A 398 -31.12 16.09 -3.73
N LYS A 399 -32.33 15.57 -3.52
CA LYS A 399 -33.13 14.86 -4.51
C LYS A 399 -33.39 15.73 -5.72
N LYS A 400 -33.85 16.97 -5.54
CA LYS A 400 -34.07 17.91 -6.65
C LYS A 400 -32.79 18.23 -7.42
N ASP A 401 -31.67 18.43 -6.73
CA ASP A 401 -30.38 18.74 -7.39
C ASP A 401 -29.83 17.54 -8.19
N ILE A 402 -30.11 16.29 -7.78
CA ILE A 402 -29.60 15.05 -8.40
C ILE A 402 -30.57 14.48 -9.45
N GLU A 403 -31.86 14.46 -9.17
CA GLU A 403 -32.91 13.97 -10.10
C GLU A 403 -33.30 15.04 -11.13
N GLY A 404 -33.00 16.33 -10.89
CA GLY A 404 -33.24 17.40 -11.85
C GLY A 404 -32.25 17.48 -13.01
N LEU A 405 -31.43 16.44 -13.23
CA LEU A 405 -30.43 16.38 -14.29
C LEU A 405 -31.09 16.09 -15.65
N GLU A 406 -31.22 17.10 -16.51
CA GLU A 406 -31.70 16.97 -17.90
C GLU A 406 -30.60 16.46 -18.84
N VAL A 407 -30.16 15.20 -18.70
CA VAL A 407 -29.09 14.64 -19.55
C VAL A 407 -29.63 13.58 -20.52
N PRO A 408 -29.22 13.57 -21.80
CA PRO A 408 -29.59 12.53 -22.74
C PRO A 408 -28.89 11.20 -22.42
N PHE A 409 -29.55 10.35 -21.61
CA PHE A 409 -29.14 8.97 -21.39
C PHE A 409 -29.51 8.09 -22.61
N LYS A 410 -28.71 7.05 -22.87
CA LYS A 410 -28.79 6.23 -24.11
C LYS A 410 -30.14 5.53 -24.30
N ASP A 411 -30.85 5.17 -23.23
CA ASP A 411 -32.16 4.51 -23.27
C ASP A 411 -33.01 4.95 -22.05
N LYS A 412 -34.07 5.76 -22.30
CA LYS A 412 -35.21 6.18 -21.44
C LYS A 412 -34.98 6.52 -19.95
N GLU A 413 -35.35 7.74 -19.57
CA GLU A 413 -35.98 8.20 -18.29
C GLU A 413 -35.47 7.67 -16.91
N ALA A 414 -34.33 6.98 -16.82
CA ALA A 414 -33.80 6.47 -15.55
C ALA A 414 -32.77 7.43 -14.93
N LEU A 415 -33.29 8.47 -14.27
CA LEU A 415 -32.52 9.36 -13.41
C LEU A 415 -31.91 8.60 -12.20
N PRO A 416 -30.83 9.12 -11.58
CA PRO A 416 -30.34 8.56 -10.33
C PRO A 416 -31.44 8.65 -9.27
N LEU A 417 -32.01 7.51 -8.88
CA LEU A 417 -33.07 7.46 -7.88
C LEU A 417 -32.47 7.67 -6.50
N VAL A 418 -32.88 8.74 -5.82
CA VAL A 418 -32.53 8.96 -4.42
C VAL A 418 -33.62 8.34 -3.55
N SER A 419 -33.23 7.51 -2.59
CA SER A 419 -34.14 6.95 -1.58
C SER A 419 -33.62 7.16 -0.16
N GLU A 420 -34.53 7.51 0.76
CA GLU A 420 -34.28 7.46 2.20
C GLU A 420 -34.36 6.00 2.68
N SER A 421 -33.41 5.60 3.51
CA SER A 421 -33.49 4.35 4.25
C SER A 421 -33.96 4.66 5.67
N ASN A 422 -35.18 4.22 6.01
CA ASN A 422 -35.63 4.12 7.40
C ASN A 422 -34.81 3.02 8.07
N GLY A 423 -33.63 3.39 8.58
CA GLY A 423 -32.67 2.49 9.22
C GLY A 423 -33.31 1.63 10.30
N ARG A 424 -33.86 0.47 9.91
CA ARG A 424 -34.40 -0.50 10.86
C ARG A 424 -33.21 -1.12 11.56
N ARG A 425 -33.04 -0.80 12.86
CA ARG A 425 -32.22 -1.61 13.79
C ARG A 425 -32.77 -3.04 13.76
N SER A 426 -32.25 -3.91 12.89
CA SER A 426 -32.52 -5.34 12.99
C SER A 426 -31.80 -5.85 14.23
N LYS A 427 -32.53 -6.05 15.32
CA LYS A 427 -32.11 -6.76 16.55
C LYS A 427 -30.60 -6.61 16.87
N GLY A 428 -30.16 -5.37 17.10
CA GLY A 428 -28.98 -5.07 17.93
C GLY A 428 -27.57 -5.14 17.33
N LYS A 429 -27.34 -5.23 16.00
CA LYS A 429 -25.96 -5.37 15.46
C LYS A 429 -25.71 -4.79 14.05
N ARG A 430 -25.85 -3.48 13.83
CA ARG A 430 -25.23 -2.87 12.63
C ARG A 430 -24.36 -1.68 13.04
N LYS A 431 -23.06 -1.81 12.79
CA LYS A 431 -22.04 -0.75 12.90
C LYS A 431 -22.20 0.33 11.81
N GLU A 432 -22.96 0.04 10.74
CA GLU A 432 -23.18 0.93 9.59
C GLU A 432 -24.67 1.08 9.29
N ASN A 433 -25.17 2.32 9.23
CA ASN A 433 -26.54 2.65 8.84
C ASN A 433 -26.55 3.48 7.54
N THR A 434 -27.29 3.03 6.52
CA THR A 434 -27.48 3.80 5.29
C THR A 434 -28.50 4.92 5.52
N LEU A 435 -28.13 6.13 5.12
CA LEU A 435 -28.93 7.35 5.28
C LEU A 435 -29.46 7.83 3.92
N ILE A 436 -28.59 7.91 2.91
CA ILE A 436 -28.95 8.27 1.55
C ILE A 436 -28.51 7.14 0.63
N HIS A 437 -29.34 6.82 -0.35
CA HIS A 437 -29.09 5.80 -1.35
C HIS A 437 -29.37 6.37 -2.74
N ILE A 438 -28.36 6.45 -3.61
CA ILE A 438 -28.43 7.01 -4.97
C ILE A 438 -28.07 5.92 -5.97
N HIS A 439 -29.02 5.45 -6.78
CA HIS A 439 -28.69 4.52 -7.87
C HIS A 439 -27.87 5.24 -8.95
N ILE A 440 -26.68 4.72 -9.26
CA ILE A 440 -25.73 5.35 -10.20
C ILE A 440 -25.42 4.47 -11.41
N GLU A 441 -26.19 3.40 -11.62
CA GLU A 441 -25.99 2.46 -12.73
C GLU A 441 -26.03 3.19 -14.10
N SER A 442 -27.03 4.04 -14.33
CA SER A 442 -27.15 4.82 -15.57
C SER A 442 -26.00 5.83 -15.75
N VAL A 443 -25.49 6.39 -14.65
CA VAL A 443 -24.31 7.27 -14.65
C VAL A 443 -23.06 6.50 -15.06
N ILE A 444 -22.88 5.28 -14.55
CA ILE A 444 -21.73 4.43 -14.87
C ILE A 444 -21.78 3.95 -16.32
N GLU A 445 -22.95 3.55 -16.82
CA GLU A 445 -23.15 3.14 -18.22
C GLU A 445 -22.87 4.26 -19.23
N ASN A 446 -22.99 5.52 -18.78
CA ASN A 446 -22.72 6.69 -19.60
C ASN A 446 -21.44 7.43 -19.16
N TRP A 447 -20.64 6.82 -18.28
CA TRP A 447 -19.40 7.44 -17.79
C TRP A 447 -18.41 7.65 -18.93
N GLY A 448 -17.63 8.73 -18.86
CA GLY A 448 -16.73 9.15 -19.94
C GLY A 448 -17.41 9.99 -21.01
N ARG A 449 -18.75 10.09 -21.01
CA ARG A 449 -19.46 11.16 -21.73
C ARG A 449 -19.38 12.42 -20.87
N THR A 450 -18.50 13.34 -21.27
CA THR A 450 -18.16 14.55 -20.49
C THR A 450 -19.38 15.27 -19.93
N SER A 451 -20.44 15.48 -20.71
CA SER A 451 -21.67 16.12 -20.23
C SER A 451 -22.34 15.37 -19.07
N VAL A 452 -22.46 14.04 -19.15
CA VAL A 452 -23.10 13.21 -18.11
C VAL A 452 -22.25 13.17 -16.84
N SER A 453 -20.94 12.90 -16.99
CA SER A 453 -20.02 12.82 -15.86
C SER A 453 -19.90 14.17 -15.13
N ASP A 454 -19.73 15.27 -15.86
CA ASP A 454 -19.53 16.60 -15.27
C ASP A 454 -20.79 17.12 -14.59
N GLU A 455 -21.97 16.93 -15.20
CA GLU A 455 -23.24 17.36 -14.63
C GLU A 455 -23.56 16.57 -13.36
N PHE A 456 -23.35 15.25 -13.36
CA PHE A 456 -23.52 14.42 -12.17
C PHE A 456 -22.56 14.84 -11.04
N ILE A 457 -21.26 15.02 -11.34
CA ILE A 457 -20.26 15.47 -10.36
C ILE A 457 -20.66 16.82 -9.79
N LYS A 458 -21.08 17.77 -10.63
CA LYS A 458 -21.50 19.11 -10.21
C LYS A 458 -22.72 19.06 -9.29
N ALA A 459 -23.75 18.29 -9.64
CA ALA A 459 -24.93 18.08 -8.82
C ALA A 459 -24.56 17.44 -7.48
N LEU A 460 -23.77 16.36 -7.50
CA LEU A 460 -23.34 15.63 -6.31
C LEU A 460 -22.52 16.51 -5.37
N ARG A 461 -21.55 17.29 -5.87
CA ARG A 461 -20.75 18.19 -5.03
C ARG A 461 -21.57 19.33 -4.43
N LYS A 462 -22.51 19.89 -5.19
CA LYS A 462 -23.44 20.91 -4.67
C LYS A 462 -24.28 20.35 -3.52
N ALA A 463 -24.79 19.12 -3.70
CA ALA A 463 -25.53 18.38 -2.69
C ALA A 463 -24.67 18.09 -1.44
N ASP A 464 -23.46 17.55 -1.65
CA ASP A 464 -22.47 17.25 -0.61
C ASP A 464 -22.10 18.49 0.22
N CYS A 465 -21.79 19.62 -0.42
CA CYS A 465 -21.46 20.89 0.26
C CYS A 465 -22.63 21.42 1.10
N LYS A 466 -23.87 21.35 0.58
CA LYS A 466 -25.08 21.78 1.32
C LYS A 466 -25.30 20.92 2.55
N LEU A 467 -25.22 19.60 2.39
CA LEU A 467 -25.36 18.65 3.48
C LEU A 467 -24.28 18.87 4.54
N TYR A 468 -23.02 19.02 4.13
CA TYR A 468 -21.92 19.27 5.05
C TYR A 468 -22.15 20.56 5.84
N SER A 469 -22.58 21.62 5.16
CA SER A 469 -22.87 22.91 5.80
C SER A 469 -24.03 22.82 6.80
N ALA A 470 -25.08 22.06 6.50
CA ALA A 470 -26.21 21.86 7.41
C ALA A 470 -25.79 21.09 8.67
N ILE A 471 -25.02 20.01 8.49
CA ILE A 471 -24.49 19.22 9.61
C ILE A 471 -23.51 20.05 10.43
N ALA A 472 -22.56 20.73 9.78
CA ALA A 472 -21.59 21.59 10.46
C ALA A 472 -22.28 22.69 11.28
N LYS A 473 -23.36 23.30 10.79
CA LYS A 473 -24.16 24.28 11.55
C LYS A 473 -24.88 23.66 12.74
N ALA A 474 -25.48 22.49 12.55
CA ALA A 474 -26.24 21.81 13.61
C ALA A 474 -25.35 21.28 14.75
N PHE A 475 -24.10 20.95 14.46
CA PHE A 475 -23.12 20.46 15.43
C PHE A 475 -22.02 21.49 15.76
N ALA A 476 -22.11 22.71 15.23
CA ALA A 476 -21.31 23.83 15.71
C ALA A 476 -21.74 24.08 17.15
N VAL A 477 -20.79 23.99 18.09
CA VAL A 477 -21.03 24.29 19.50
C VAL A 477 -21.65 25.68 19.56
N SER A 478 -22.86 25.79 20.14
CA SER A 478 -23.26 27.05 20.75
C SER A 478 -22.22 27.31 21.81
N ASP A 479 -21.34 28.29 21.63
CA ASP A 479 -20.51 28.84 22.71
C ASP A 479 -21.43 29.12 23.91
N LYS A 480 -21.44 28.21 24.88
CA LYS A 480 -22.13 28.34 26.16
C LYS A 480 -21.34 27.64 27.23
#